data_AF-A0A538C2H1-F1
#
_entry.id   AF-A0A538C2H1-F1
#
_cell.length_a   1.000
_cell.length_b   1.000
_cell.length_c   1.000
_cell.angle_alpha   90.00
_cell.angle_beta   90.00
_cell.angle_gamma   90.00
#
_symmetry.space_group_name_H-M   'P 1'
#
loop_
_entity.id
_entity.type
_entity.pdbx_description
1 polymer ?
#
loop_
_entity_poly.entity_id
_entity_poly.type
_entity_poly.pdbx_seq_one_letter_code
_entity_poly.pdbx_strand_id
1 'polypeptide(L)'
;MSGRAGTRAIRASVAGAVQGVGFREATRRRAVALGVQGWVRNAEDGTVALHAEGSPLALDELIAFLHEGPRGASVAQVDVREVAVEGHEQFAMRGVSAGSFLVREHAARARHFDLRLEVAGAMRSWAVPKGPSLDPSVKRLAVEVADHELDAGTLEGASGGGAAIVWDRGPYEQGGRVPWPQALERGHAVFVLHGQKLRGGFALQRTRPGPKAQWLLLKRRDQHARDGYDVVAEQPASVLSGCTLEQVLAGADPN
;
A
#
# COMPACT_ATOMS: atom_id res chain seq x y z
N MET A 1 20.58 -2.20 -16.61
CA MET A 1 20.64 -1.92 -15.16
C MET A 1 21.59 -0.75 -14.94
N SER A 2 21.07 0.48 -14.92
CA SER A 2 21.87 1.65 -14.56
C SER A 2 21.51 1.98 -13.11
N GLY A 3 22.38 1.61 -12.17
CA GLY A 3 22.29 2.15 -10.83
C GLY A 3 22.43 3.67 -10.95
N ARG A 4 21.44 4.42 -10.46
CA ARG A 4 21.52 5.89 -10.38
C ARG A 4 22.60 6.26 -9.36
N ALA A 5 23.87 6.23 -9.77
CA ALA A 5 24.95 6.81 -8.99
C ALA A 5 24.56 8.27 -8.66
N GLY A 6 24.38 8.57 -7.37
CA GLY A 6 24.03 9.92 -6.89
C GLY A 6 22.57 10.17 -6.46
N THR A 7 21.69 9.17 -6.39
CA THR A 7 20.37 9.37 -5.75
C THR A 7 20.49 9.28 -4.23
N ARG A 8 20.07 10.32 -3.51
CA ARG A 8 19.89 10.34 -2.05
C ARG A 8 18.41 10.15 -1.70
N ALA A 9 18.13 9.73 -0.47
CA ALA A 9 16.79 9.74 0.09
C ALA A 9 16.77 10.36 1.48
N ILE A 10 15.73 11.14 1.75
CA ILE A 10 15.50 11.77 3.05
C ILE A 10 14.08 11.47 3.54
N ARG A 11 13.91 11.50 4.85
CA ARG A 11 12.61 11.73 5.48
C ARG A 11 12.65 13.06 6.22
N ALA A 12 11.57 13.82 6.10
CA ALA A 12 11.42 15.06 6.82
C ALA A 12 10.08 15.15 7.53
N SER A 13 10.07 15.81 8.68
CA SER A 13 8.88 16.20 9.43
C SER A 13 8.86 17.72 9.57
N VAL A 14 7.72 18.34 9.26
CA VAL A 14 7.54 19.79 9.35
C VAL A 14 6.47 20.06 10.40
N ALA A 15 6.83 20.80 11.45
CA ALA A 15 5.92 21.21 12.53
C ALA A 15 5.57 22.71 12.42
N GLY A 16 4.40 23.09 12.95
CA GLY A 16 3.87 24.46 12.94
C GLY A 16 2.42 24.52 12.46
N ALA A 17 1.98 25.70 12.01
CA ALA A 17 0.68 25.86 11.35
C ALA A 17 0.78 25.44 9.87
N VAL A 18 0.88 24.13 9.63
CA VAL A 18 1.23 23.55 8.33
C VAL A 18 0.13 22.66 7.73
N GLN A 19 -0.93 22.34 8.47
CA GLN A 19 -2.10 21.64 7.95
C GLN A 19 -3.22 22.63 7.61
N GLY A 20 -4.09 22.28 6.65
CA GLY A 20 -5.18 23.16 6.18
C GLY A 20 -4.76 24.31 5.27
N VAL A 21 -3.45 24.54 5.07
CA VAL A 21 -2.88 25.67 4.29
C VAL A 21 -2.36 25.26 2.91
N GLY A 22 -2.70 24.06 2.43
CA GLY A 22 -2.25 23.56 1.13
C GLY A 22 -0.79 23.07 1.08
N PHE A 23 -0.15 22.84 2.24
CA PHE A 23 1.26 22.44 2.34
C PHE A 23 1.62 21.18 1.56
N ARG A 24 0.80 20.12 1.66
CA ARG A 24 1.02 18.86 0.91
C ARG A 24 1.03 19.08 -0.60
N GLU A 25 0.07 19.83 -1.12
CA GLU A 25 -0.05 20.08 -2.56
C GLU A 25 1.09 20.99 -3.05
N ALA A 26 1.46 22.02 -2.28
CA ALA A 26 2.60 22.86 -2.61
C ALA A 26 3.92 22.07 -2.61
N THR A 27 4.13 21.21 -1.61
CA THR A 27 5.28 20.30 -1.53
C THR A 27 5.31 19.36 -2.73
N ARG A 28 4.18 18.73 -3.07
CA ARG A 28 4.06 17.85 -4.24
C ARG A 28 4.45 18.58 -5.53
N ARG A 29 3.90 19.78 -5.76
CA ARG A 29 4.23 20.60 -6.96
C ARG A 29 5.71 20.94 -7.01
N ARG A 30 6.30 21.37 -5.87
CA ARG A 30 7.73 21.69 -5.80
C ARG A 30 8.60 20.47 -6.06
N ALA A 31 8.30 19.34 -5.43
CA ALA A 31 9.03 18.09 -5.64
C ALA A 31 8.95 17.62 -7.11
N VAL A 32 7.78 17.69 -7.73
CA VAL A 32 7.59 17.36 -9.15
C VAL A 32 8.43 18.29 -10.05
N ALA A 33 8.43 19.60 -9.79
CA ALA A 33 9.24 20.56 -10.54
C ALA A 33 10.76 20.29 -10.41
N LEU A 34 11.20 19.76 -9.27
CA LEU A 34 12.59 19.39 -8.98
C LEU A 34 12.96 17.97 -9.46
N GLY A 35 12.01 17.21 -10.03
CA GLY A 35 12.23 15.81 -10.41
C GLY A 35 12.41 14.84 -9.22
N VAL A 36 12.01 15.26 -8.02
CA VAL A 36 12.07 14.46 -6.79
C VAL A 36 10.93 13.46 -6.76
N GLN A 37 11.23 12.21 -6.40
CA GLN A 37 10.26 11.14 -6.16
C GLN A 37 10.04 10.95 -4.64
N GLY A 38 8.96 10.31 -4.22
CA GLY A 38 8.66 10.10 -2.80
C GLY A 38 7.19 10.27 -2.46
N TRP A 39 6.91 10.80 -1.26
CA TRP A 39 5.55 11.09 -0.83
C TRP A 39 5.49 12.18 0.24
N VAL A 40 4.33 12.82 0.39
CA VAL A 40 4.01 13.76 1.48
C VAL A 40 2.64 13.46 2.08
N ARG A 41 2.50 13.56 3.41
CA ARG A 41 1.24 13.33 4.15
C ARG A 41 1.11 14.25 5.35
N ASN A 42 -0.13 14.39 5.82
CA ASN A 42 -0.39 14.90 7.15
C ASN A 42 -0.20 13.74 8.13
N ALA A 43 0.53 13.99 9.20
CA ALA A 43 0.63 13.07 10.32
C ALA A 43 -0.44 13.39 11.38
N GLU A 44 -0.75 12.41 12.21
CA GLU A 44 -1.76 12.51 13.27
C GLU A 44 -1.35 13.48 14.38
N ASP A 45 -0.04 13.69 14.57
CA ASP A 45 0.55 14.65 15.51
C ASP A 45 0.49 16.11 15.03
N GLY A 46 -0.18 16.37 13.92
CA GLY A 46 -0.30 17.72 13.34
C GLY A 46 0.85 18.13 12.42
N THR A 47 1.91 17.31 12.28
CA THR A 47 3.02 17.62 11.36
C THR A 47 2.69 17.28 9.90
N VAL A 48 3.51 17.78 8.98
CA VAL A 48 3.58 17.29 7.60
C VAL A 48 4.83 16.43 7.47
N ALA A 49 4.64 15.14 7.17
CA ALA A 49 5.72 14.19 6.99
C ALA A 49 5.93 13.89 5.50
N LEU A 50 7.18 13.70 5.09
CA LEU A 50 7.52 13.26 3.74
C LEU A 50 8.69 12.29 3.69
N HIS A 51 8.75 11.57 2.57
CA HIS A 51 9.93 10.88 2.06
C HIS A 51 10.25 11.49 0.70
N ALA A 52 11.53 11.75 0.41
CA ALA A 52 11.96 12.33 -0.85
C ALA A 52 13.24 11.65 -1.36
N GLU A 53 13.28 11.35 -2.66
CA GLU A 53 14.38 10.71 -3.36
C GLU A 53 14.74 11.50 -4.61
N GLY A 54 16.01 11.86 -4.75
CA GLY A 54 16.45 12.72 -5.85
C GLY A 54 17.95 12.96 -5.85
N SER A 55 18.41 13.86 -6.72
CA SER A 55 19.78 14.36 -6.66
C SER A 55 19.97 15.19 -5.37
N PRO A 56 21.19 15.30 -4.83
CA PRO A 56 21.45 16.10 -3.64
C PRO A 56 20.93 17.53 -3.77
N LEU A 57 21.22 18.19 -4.89
CA LEU A 57 20.76 19.56 -5.18
C LEU A 57 19.24 19.69 -5.16
N ALA A 58 18.52 18.75 -5.79
CA ALA A 58 17.06 18.77 -5.81
C ALA A 58 16.46 18.55 -4.41
N LEU A 59 17.10 17.73 -3.57
CA LEU A 59 16.66 17.53 -2.19
C LEU A 59 16.95 18.75 -1.33
N ASP A 60 18.10 19.39 -1.49
CA ASP A 60 18.45 20.61 -0.74
C ASP A 60 17.48 21.76 -1.10
N GLU A 61 17.13 21.91 -2.39
CA GLU A 61 16.11 22.86 -2.84
C GLU A 61 14.70 22.54 -2.29
N LEU A 62 14.36 21.26 -2.16
CA LEU A 62 13.11 20.85 -1.54
C LEU A 62 13.12 21.15 -0.03
N ILE A 63 14.22 20.87 0.67
CA ILE A 63 14.39 21.15 2.11
C ILE A 63 14.29 22.65 2.38
N ALA A 64 14.90 23.49 1.55
CA ALA A 64 14.77 24.94 1.65
C ALA A 64 13.30 25.37 1.56
N PHE A 65 12.56 24.84 0.58
CA PHE A 65 11.12 25.08 0.47
C PHE A 65 10.34 24.61 1.70
N LEU A 66 10.71 23.50 2.34
CA LEU A 66 10.01 23.02 3.55
C LEU A 66 10.17 23.96 4.75
N HIS A 67 11.26 24.72 4.84
CA HIS A 67 11.46 25.73 5.87
C HIS A 67 10.64 27.01 5.60
N GLU A 68 10.40 27.35 4.33
CA GLU A 68 9.58 28.50 3.94
C GLU A 68 8.08 28.19 3.99
N GLY A 69 7.69 27.03 3.45
CA GLY A 69 6.30 26.62 3.27
C GLY A 69 5.55 27.42 2.19
N PRO A 70 4.31 27.03 1.85
CA PRO A 70 3.44 27.85 1.00
C PRO A 70 2.90 29.07 1.73
N ARG A 71 2.30 30.00 0.97
CA ARG A 71 1.58 31.16 1.53
C ARG A 71 0.55 30.71 2.57
N GLY A 72 0.62 31.33 3.76
CA GLY A 72 -0.28 31.04 4.88
C GLY A 72 0.20 29.93 5.81
N ALA A 73 1.28 29.23 5.48
CA ALA A 73 1.94 28.33 6.43
C ALA A 73 2.82 29.14 7.40
N SER A 74 2.93 28.63 8.63
CA SER A 74 3.97 29.05 9.58
C SER A 74 4.73 27.81 10.01
N VAL A 75 5.99 27.71 9.57
CA VAL A 75 6.88 26.59 9.89
C VAL A 75 7.65 26.93 11.15
N ALA A 76 7.52 26.09 12.19
CA ALA A 76 8.23 26.25 13.45
C ALA A 76 9.52 25.42 13.48
N GLN A 77 9.48 24.22 12.91
CA GLN A 77 10.60 23.29 12.91
C GLN A 77 10.53 22.36 11.70
N VAL A 78 11.71 22.03 11.16
CA VAL A 78 11.87 20.99 10.13
C VAL A 78 12.95 20.02 10.59
N ASP A 79 12.57 18.78 10.83
CA ASP A 79 13.50 17.71 11.14
C ASP A 79 13.77 16.89 9.88
N VAL A 80 15.02 16.76 9.46
CA VAL A 80 15.42 16.01 8.26
C VAL A 80 16.40 14.92 8.64
N ARG A 81 16.21 13.72 8.10
CA ARG A 81 17.15 12.60 8.24
C ARG A 81 17.35 11.89 6.91
N GLU A 82 18.56 11.41 6.67
CA GLU A 82 18.82 10.52 5.54
C GLU A 82 18.23 9.14 5.79
N VAL A 83 17.76 8.50 4.72
CA VAL A 83 17.21 7.15 4.75
C VAL A 83 17.65 6.37 3.51
N ALA A 84 17.41 5.06 3.51
CA ALA A 84 17.59 4.25 2.32
C ALA A 84 16.59 4.64 1.21
N VAL A 85 17.05 4.54 -0.04
CA VAL A 85 16.20 4.70 -1.23
C VAL A 85 15.22 3.52 -1.28
N GLU A 86 13.93 3.84 -1.27
CA GLU A 86 12.77 2.94 -1.40
C GLU A 86 12.32 2.77 -2.87
N GLY A 87 12.85 3.60 -3.77
CA GLY A 87 12.69 3.49 -5.23
C GLY A 87 11.35 4.02 -5.71
N HIS A 88 10.84 5.10 -5.12
CA HIS A 88 9.54 5.67 -5.46
C HIS A 88 9.50 6.10 -6.92
N GLU A 89 8.42 5.78 -7.61
CA GLU A 89 8.30 6.10 -9.05
C GLU A 89 7.69 7.48 -9.28
N GLN A 90 7.15 8.12 -8.25
CA GLN A 90 6.51 9.45 -8.31
C GLN A 90 6.65 10.18 -6.99
N PHE A 91 6.25 11.45 -6.93
CA PHE A 91 5.98 12.13 -5.67
C PHE A 91 4.47 12.14 -5.36
N ALA A 92 4.04 11.26 -4.44
CA ALA A 92 2.63 11.05 -4.13
C ALA A 92 2.15 11.92 -2.95
N MET A 93 0.88 12.34 -2.97
CA MET A 93 0.20 12.70 -1.71
C MET A 93 -0.33 11.42 -1.08
N ARG A 94 -0.05 11.24 0.20
CA ARG A 94 -0.53 10.14 1.04
C ARG A 94 -1.52 10.66 2.08
N GLY A 95 -2.26 9.76 2.70
CA GLY A 95 -3.35 10.04 3.63
C GLY A 95 -4.67 10.39 2.94
N VAL A 96 -4.86 9.96 1.69
CA VAL A 96 -6.14 10.06 0.97
C VAL A 96 -6.53 8.66 0.52
N SER A 97 -7.60 8.13 1.10
CA SER A 97 -8.12 6.81 0.76
C SER A 97 -8.51 6.76 -0.72
N ALA A 98 -8.09 5.71 -1.40
CA ALA A 98 -8.54 5.35 -2.75
C ALA A 98 -9.69 4.33 -2.73
N GLY A 99 -10.06 3.83 -1.55
CA GLY A 99 -11.09 2.81 -1.36
C GLY A 99 -10.73 1.87 -0.22
N SER A 100 -11.48 0.78 -0.12
CA SER A 100 -11.24 -0.30 0.84
C SER A 100 -10.53 -1.51 0.19
N PHE A 101 -9.83 -2.28 1.02
CA PHE A 101 -9.32 -3.59 0.65
C PHE A 101 -9.79 -4.66 1.61
N LEU A 102 -9.83 -5.88 1.10
CA LEU A 102 -10.16 -7.09 1.84
C LEU A 102 -9.18 -8.19 1.45
N VAL A 103 -8.70 -8.94 2.44
CA VAL A 103 -8.03 -10.21 2.22
C VAL A 103 -8.84 -11.28 2.91
N ARG A 104 -9.40 -12.21 2.14
CA ARG A 104 -10.05 -13.40 2.70
C ARG A 104 -9.11 -14.58 2.59
N GLU A 105 -9.14 -15.44 3.58
CA GLU A 105 -8.48 -16.74 3.52
C GLU A 105 -9.55 -17.82 3.35
N HIS A 106 -9.42 -18.63 2.30
CA HIS A 106 -10.42 -19.60 1.88
C HIS A 106 -9.82 -21.01 1.82
N ALA A 107 -10.46 -21.94 2.52
CA ALA A 107 -10.29 -23.38 2.32
C ALA A 107 -11.33 -23.86 1.32
N ALA A 108 -11.00 -23.86 0.02
CA ALA A 108 -11.79 -24.51 -1.02
C ALA A 108 -11.15 -25.87 -1.39
N ARG A 109 -11.06 -26.23 -2.68
CA ARG A 109 -10.26 -27.39 -3.13
C ARG A 109 -8.79 -27.31 -2.69
N ALA A 110 -8.27 -26.09 -2.62
CA ALA A 110 -6.98 -25.77 -2.04
C ALA A 110 -7.10 -24.47 -1.24
N ARG A 111 -6.30 -24.37 -0.17
CA ARG A 111 -6.16 -23.14 0.61
C ARG A 111 -5.56 -22.04 -0.26
N HIS A 112 -6.17 -20.85 -0.24
CA HIS A 112 -5.67 -19.66 -0.92
C HIS A 112 -6.21 -18.40 -0.25
N PHE A 113 -5.70 -17.25 -0.68
CA PHE A 113 -6.11 -15.94 -0.20
C PHE A 113 -6.72 -15.13 -1.34
N ASP A 114 -7.88 -14.55 -1.15
CA ASP A 114 -8.45 -13.58 -2.08
C ASP A 114 -8.06 -12.17 -1.65
N LEU A 115 -7.15 -11.52 -2.39
CA LEU A 115 -6.92 -10.08 -2.28
C LEU A 115 -7.94 -9.35 -3.13
N ARG A 116 -8.63 -8.38 -2.53
CA ARG A 116 -9.63 -7.56 -3.20
C ARG A 116 -9.40 -6.08 -2.92
N LEU A 117 -9.52 -5.26 -3.96
CA LEU A 117 -9.38 -3.81 -3.91
C LEU A 117 -10.62 -3.17 -4.52
N GLU A 118 -11.22 -2.22 -3.80
CA GLU A 118 -12.32 -1.41 -4.31
C GLU A 118 -11.82 -0.44 -5.39
N VAL A 119 -12.27 -0.61 -6.62
CA VAL A 119 -11.86 0.22 -7.76
C VAL A 119 -13.08 0.56 -8.59
N ALA A 120 -13.32 1.85 -8.79
CA ALA A 120 -14.41 2.33 -9.65
C ALA A 120 -15.77 1.67 -9.33
N GLY A 121 -16.05 1.44 -8.04
CA GLY A 121 -17.32 0.88 -7.55
C GLY A 121 -17.42 -0.64 -7.52
N ALA A 122 -16.34 -1.39 -7.79
CA ALA A 122 -16.33 -2.86 -7.71
C ALA A 122 -15.09 -3.40 -6.99
N MET A 123 -15.19 -4.60 -6.41
CA MET A 123 -14.06 -5.29 -5.78
C MET A 123 -13.27 -6.08 -6.83
N ARG A 124 -12.23 -5.44 -7.39
CA ARG A 124 -11.25 -6.11 -8.25
C ARG A 124 -10.51 -7.16 -7.44
N SER A 125 -10.49 -8.39 -7.93
CA SER A 125 -10.17 -9.57 -7.10
C SER A 125 -9.06 -10.43 -7.69
N TRP A 126 -8.17 -10.91 -6.83
CA TRP A 126 -7.10 -11.83 -7.17
C TRP A 126 -6.97 -12.97 -6.16
N ALA A 127 -6.96 -14.20 -6.65
CA ALA A 127 -6.59 -15.37 -5.85
C ALA A 127 -5.06 -15.47 -5.75
N VAL A 128 -4.55 -15.52 -4.53
CA VAL A 128 -3.13 -15.57 -4.16
C VAL A 128 -2.88 -16.90 -3.44
N PRO A 129 -2.48 -17.97 -4.15
CA PRO A 129 -2.47 -19.33 -3.59
C PRO A 129 -1.63 -19.49 -2.32
N LYS A 130 -0.50 -18.79 -2.24
CA LYS A 130 0.38 -18.84 -1.07
C LYS A 130 0.17 -17.66 -0.11
N GLY A 131 -0.82 -16.80 -0.34
CA GLY A 131 -1.02 -15.57 0.41
C GLY A 131 0.01 -14.46 0.14
N PRO A 132 -0.20 -13.27 0.73
CA PRO A 132 0.69 -12.12 0.60
C PRO A 132 2.04 -12.35 1.31
N SER A 133 3.00 -11.46 1.07
CA SER A 133 4.31 -11.45 1.74
C SER A 133 4.63 -10.05 2.24
N LEU A 134 5.33 -9.94 3.38
CA LEU A 134 5.97 -8.69 3.80
C LEU A 134 7.45 -8.63 3.41
N ASP A 135 8.00 -9.71 2.84
CA ASP A 135 9.35 -9.75 2.30
C ASP A 135 9.37 -9.21 0.84
N PRO A 136 10.08 -8.11 0.56
CA PRO A 136 10.19 -7.51 -0.79
C PRO A 136 10.90 -8.37 -1.83
N SER A 137 11.64 -9.40 -1.41
CA SER A 137 12.32 -10.35 -2.31
C SER A 137 11.38 -11.45 -2.82
N VAL A 138 10.25 -11.67 -2.15
CA VAL A 138 9.30 -12.74 -2.46
C VAL A 138 8.24 -12.25 -3.46
N LYS A 139 8.12 -12.98 -4.57
CA LYS A 139 7.10 -12.74 -5.60
C LYS A 139 5.93 -13.69 -5.41
N ARG A 140 4.73 -13.17 -5.12
CA ARG A 140 3.52 -14.00 -4.95
C ARG A 140 2.71 -14.00 -6.23
N LEU A 141 2.37 -15.18 -6.75
CA LEU A 141 1.41 -15.31 -7.85
C LEU A 141 0.04 -14.81 -7.38
N ALA A 142 -0.58 -13.95 -8.18
CA ALA A 142 -1.93 -13.46 -8.01
C ALA A 142 -2.70 -13.70 -9.32
N VAL A 143 -3.76 -14.50 -9.29
CA VAL A 143 -4.57 -14.83 -10.47
C VAL A 143 -5.83 -13.98 -10.42
N GLU A 144 -6.06 -13.16 -11.44
CA GLU A 144 -7.27 -12.34 -11.53
C GLU A 144 -8.51 -13.24 -11.64
N VAL A 145 -9.52 -12.93 -10.83
CA VAL A 145 -10.81 -13.62 -10.78
C VAL A 145 -11.94 -12.60 -10.98
N ALA A 146 -13.17 -13.09 -11.11
CA ALA A 146 -14.33 -12.21 -11.30
C ALA A 146 -14.44 -11.16 -10.18
N ASP A 147 -14.88 -9.98 -10.56
CA ASP A 147 -15.15 -8.89 -9.64
C ASP A 147 -16.27 -9.28 -8.68
N HIS A 148 -16.23 -8.71 -7.47
CA HIS A 148 -17.28 -8.90 -6.47
C HIS A 148 -17.96 -7.57 -6.14
N GLU A 149 -19.17 -7.63 -5.62
CA GLU A 149 -19.87 -6.48 -5.05
C GLU A 149 -19.14 -5.98 -3.80
N LEU A 150 -19.36 -4.70 -3.43
CA LEU A 150 -18.59 -4.01 -2.39
C LEU A 150 -18.82 -4.59 -0.98
N ASP A 151 -20.03 -5.07 -0.70
CA ASP A 151 -20.41 -5.70 0.56
C ASP A 151 -20.10 -7.21 0.60
N ALA A 152 -19.76 -7.80 -0.55
CA ALA A 152 -19.49 -9.22 -0.67
C ALA A 152 -18.12 -9.58 -0.08
N GLY A 153 -18.14 -10.34 1.02
CA GLY A 153 -16.96 -11.05 1.54
C GLY A 153 -16.61 -10.80 3.00
N THR A 154 -17.43 -10.08 3.76
CA THR A 154 -17.24 -9.91 5.22
C THR A 154 -17.76 -11.09 6.03
N LEU A 155 -18.62 -11.93 5.46
CA LEU A 155 -19.15 -13.12 6.11
C LEU A 155 -18.05 -14.17 6.33
N GLU A 156 -17.99 -14.70 7.55
CA GLU A 156 -17.10 -15.79 7.94
C GLU A 156 -17.91 -17.06 8.23
N GLY A 157 -17.29 -18.23 8.00
CA GLY A 157 -17.91 -19.51 8.34
C GLY A 157 -17.61 -20.63 7.35
N ALA A 158 -18.16 -21.80 7.67
CA ALA A 158 -18.11 -22.98 6.81
C ALA A 158 -19.20 -22.91 5.72
N SER A 159 -18.85 -23.31 4.48
CA SER A 159 -19.80 -23.42 3.38
C SER A 159 -19.35 -24.47 2.38
N GLY A 160 -20.27 -25.35 1.96
CA GLY A 160 -20.10 -26.22 0.79
C GLY A 160 -18.83 -27.09 0.77
N GLY A 161 -18.39 -27.60 1.92
CA GLY A 161 -17.16 -28.41 2.04
C GLY A 161 -15.87 -27.60 2.24
N GLY A 162 -15.98 -26.31 2.52
CA GLY A 162 -14.88 -25.41 2.82
C GLY A 162 -15.20 -24.43 3.95
N ALA A 163 -14.29 -23.51 4.21
CA ALA A 163 -14.51 -22.39 5.13
C ALA A 163 -13.80 -21.13 4.63
N ALA A 164 -14.23 -19.98 5.12
CA ALA A 164 -13.59 -18.71 4.83
C ALA A 164 -13.57 -17.79 6.04
N ILE A 165 -12.48 -17.04 6.18
CA ILE A 165 -12.34 -15.96 7.16
C ILE A 165 -11.89 -14.67 6.47
N VAL A 166 -12.14 -13.54 7.11
CA VAL A 166 -11.58 -12.23 6.79
C VAL A 166 -10.22 -12.12 7.47
N TRP A 167 -9.17 -12.43 6.70
CA TRP A 167 -7.81 -12.48 7.20
C TRP A 167 -7.20 -11.09 7.40
N ASP A 168 -7.55 -10.09 6.57
CA ASP A 168 -7.20 -8.68 6.81
C ASP A 168 -8.18 -7.75 6.09
N ARG A 169 -8.26 -6.50 6.54
CA ARG A 169 -9.03 -5.44 5.87
C ARG A 169 -8.55 -4.06 6.30
N GLY A 170 -8.84 -3.07 5.48
CA GLY A 170 -8.59 -1.67 5.81
C GLY A 170 -8.81 -0.75 4.61
N PRO A 171 -8.57 0.56 4.78
CA PRO A 171 -8.45 1.45 3.64
C PRO A 171 -7.13 1.18 2.90
N TYR A 172 -7.07 1.63 1.65
CA TYR A 172 -5.82 1.68 0.91
C TYR A 172 -5.68 3.00 0.16
N GLU A 173 -4.46 3.35 -0.21
CA GLU A 173 -4.17 4.53 -1.01
C GLU A 173 -3.62 4.12 -2.37
N GLN A 174 -3.97 4.89 -3.40
CA GLN A 174 -3.35 4.72 -4.70
C GLN A 174 -1.87 5.14 -4.65
N GLY A 175 -1.00 4.36 -5.27
CA GLY A 175 0.36 4.74 -5.64
C GLY A 175 0.57 4.73 -7.16
N GLY A 176 1.79 5.06 -7.58
CA GLY A 176 2.18 5.07 -8.99
C GLY A 176 1.57 6.22 -9.80
N ARG A 177 2.21 6.52 -10.95
CA ARG A 177 1.90 7.69 -11.80
C ARG A 177 0.56 7.62 -12.52
N VAL A 178 0.00 6.42 -12.62
CA VAL A 178 -1.20 6.16 -13.43
C VAL A 178 -2.41 6.05 -12.50
N PRO A 179 -3.47 6.85 -12.71
CA PRO A 179 -4.74 6.70 -12.00
C PRO A 179 -5.34 5.30 -12.16
N TRP A 180 -6.07 4.88 -11.14
CA TRP A 180 -6.96 3.72 -11.26
C TRP A 180 -8.26 4.20 -11.95
N PRO A 181 -8.87 3.38 -12.83
CA PRO A 181 -8.56 1.98 -13.13
C PRO A 181 -7.43 1.77 -14.15
N GLN A 182 -6.93 2.81 -14.83
CA GLN A 182 -5.99 2.65 -15.95
C GLN A 182 -4.67 1.96 -15.58
N ALA A 183 -4.23 2.06 -14.31
CA ALA A 183 -3.07 1.33 -13.81
C ALA A 183 -3.23 -0.21 -13.95
N LEU A 184 -4.42 -0.74 -13.66
CA LEU A 184 -4.74 -2.15 -13.85
C LEU A 184 -4.79 -2.52 -15.33
N GLU A 185 -5.40 -1.70 -16.17
CA GLU A 185 -5.44 -1.93 -17.62
C GLU A 185 -4.03 -2.03 -18.21
N ARG A 186 -3.11 -1.16 -17.79
CA ARG A 186 -1.70 -1.18 -18.19
C ARG A 186 -0.92 -2.36 -17.61
N GLY A 187 -1.45 -3.06 -16.61
CA GLY A 187 -0.80 -4.22 -16.00
C GLY A 187 0.23 -3.88 -14.95
N HIS A 188 0.22 -2.66 -14.43
CA HIS A 188 1.10 -2.26 -13.35
C HIS A 188 0.40 -1.27 -12.43
N ALA A 189 0.13 -1.71 -11.21
CA ALA A 189 -0.57 -0.92 -10.22
C ALA A 189 0.17 -0.92 -8.89
N VAL A 190 0.42 0.26 -8.35
CA VAL A 190 1.09 0.46 -7.06
C VAL A 190 0.06 1.02 -6.09
N PHE A 191 0.08 0.56 -4.85
CA PHE A 191 -0.86 0.96 -3.81
C PHE A 191 -0.24 0.82 -2.42
N VAL A 192 -0.83 1.44 -1.41
CA VAL A 192 -0.40 1.36 -0.01
C VAL A 192 -1.55 0.82 0.81
N LEU A 193 -1.34 -0.28 1.51
CA LEU A 193 -2.34 -0.89 2.38
C LEU A 193 -2.24 -0.32 3.79
N HIS A 194 -3.39 -0.11 4.42
CA HIS A 194 -3.52 0.33 5.81
C HIS A 194 -4.35 -0.68 6.61
N GLY A 195 -3.94 -1.94 6.59
CA GLY A 195 -4.59 -3.03 7.31
C GLY A 195 -4.13 -3.19 8.75
N GLN A 196 -4.66 -4.24 9.40
CA GLN A 196 -4.12 -4.71 10.66
C GLN A 196 -2.80 -5.45 10.42
N LYS A 197 -2.76 -6.32 9.40
CA LYS A 197 -1.61 -7.19 9.10
C LYS A 197 -0.76 -6.65 7.95
N LEU A 198 -1.39 -6.26 6.85
CA LEU A 198 -0.73 -5.74 5.67
C LEU A 198 -0.66 -4.21 5.74
N ARG A 199 0.57 -3.70 5.85
CA ARG A 199 0.84 -2.26 5.86
C ARG A 199 1.93 -1.90 4.86
N GLY A 200 1.87 -0.66 4.37
CA GLY A 200 2.87 -0.11 3.46
C GLY A 200 2.59 -0.43 1.99
N GLY A 201 3.57 -0.13 1.14
CA GLY A 201 3.49 -0.21 -0.30
C GLY A 201 3.53 -1.63 -0.84
N PHE A 202 2.68 -1.88 -1.84
CA PHE A 202 2.60 -3.08 -2.65
C PHE A 202 2.48 -2.72 -4.13
N ALA A 203 2.77 -3.69 -4.99
CA ALA A 203 2.52 -3.59 -6.43
C ALA A 203 1.89 -4.88 -6.97
N LEU A 204 0.99 -4.72 -7.92
CA LEU A 204 0.52 -5.76 -8.82
C LEU A 204 1.13 -5.55 -10.19
N GLN A 205 1.82 -6.57 -10.71
CA GLN A 205 2.42 -6.56 -12.04
C GLN A 205 1.93 -7.74 -12.87
N ARG A 206 1.21 -7.48 -13.96
CA ARG A 206 0.68 -8.51 -14.84
C ARG A 206 1.80 -9.14 -15.66
N THR A 207 1.90 -10.46 -15.60
CA THR A 207 2.88 -11.26 -16.36
C THR A 207 2.24 -11.98 -17.53
N ARG A 208 0.94 -12.30 -17.44
CA ARG A 208 0.18 -12.95 -18.53
C ARG A 208 -1.23 -12.35 -18.65
N PRO A 209 -1.63 -11.79 -19.80
CA PRO A 209 -3.00 -11.35 -20.03
C PRO A 209 -3.93 -12.52 -20.38
N GLY A 210 -5.25 -12.26 -20.35
CA GLY A 210 -6.30 -13.21 -20.75
C GLY A 210 -7.39 -13.38 -19.68
N PRO A 211 -8.34 -14.31 -19.89
CA PRO A 211 -9.49 -14.53 -18.98
C PRO A 211 -9.12 -14.93 -17.54
N LYS A 212 -7.91 -15.43 -17.35
CA LYS A 212 -7.30 -15.73 -16.05
C LYS A 212 -5.93 -15.05 -15.99
N ALA A 213 -5.94 -13.72 -16.10
CA ALA A 213 -4.70 -12.96 -16.13
C ALA A 213 -3.85 -13.28 -14.90
N GLN A 214 -2.57 -13.51 -15.12
CA GLN A 214 -1.62 -13.80 -14.05
C GLN A 214 -0.83 -12.54 -13.72
N TRP A 215 -0.71 -12.29 -12.43
CA TRP A 215 -0.07 -11.15 -11.84
C TRP A 215 0.95 -11.61 -10.79
N LEU A 216 1.86 -10.71 -10.46
CA LEU A 216 2.70 -10.80 -9.29
C LEU A 216 2.27 -9.75 -8.29
N LEU A 217 1.96 -10.18 -7.08
CA LEU A 217 1.84 -9.33 -5.90
C LEU A 217 3.22 -9.22 -5.25
N LEU A 218 3.70 -7.98 -5.10
CA LEU A 218 5.04 -7.64 -4.67
C LEU A 218 4.99 -6.66 -3.49
N LYS A 219 5.68 -6.95 -2.40
CA LYS A 219 5.89 -5.97 -1.33
C LYS A 219 6.94 -4.95 -1.77
N ARG A 220 6.68 -3.66 -1.58
CA ARG A 220 7.67 -2.59 -1.80
C ARG A 220 8.60 -2.48 -0.58
N ARG A 221 9.86 -2.10 -0.81
CA ARG A 221 10.76 -1.74 0.30
C ARG A 221 10.28 -0.43 0.92
N ASP A 222 9.94 -0.49 2.20
CA ASP A 222 9.57 0.63 3.06
C ASP A 222 9.71 0.20 4.54
N GLN A 223 9.30 1.05 5.48
CA GLN A 223 9.37 0.77 6.91
C GLN A 223 8.53 -0.43 7.41
N HIS A 224 7.60 -0.92 6.59
CA HIS A 224 6.73 -2.06 6.92
C HIS A 224 7.19 -3.36 6.23
N ALA A 225 8.24 -3.31 5.41
CA ALA A 225 8.88 -4.50 4.88
C ALA A 225 9.53 -5.32 6.01
N ARG A 226 9.39 -6.63 5.94
CA ARG A 226 9.97 -7.59 6.89
C ARG A 226 10.57 -8.77 6.13
N ASP A 227 11.89 -8.77 6.00
CA ASP A 227 12.65 -9.83 5.33
C ASP A 227 12.49 -11.16 6.11
N GLY A 228 12.22 -12.25 5.40
CA GLY A 228 12.05 -13.60 5.98
C GLY A 228 10.83 -13.81 6.88
N TYR A 229 10.02 -12.79 7.15
CA TYR A 229 8.85 -12.90 8.03
C TYR A 229 7.62 -13.45 7.28
N ASP A 230 7.13 -14.61 7.71
CA ASP A 230 5.93 -15.23 7.14
C ASP A 230 4.66 -14.74 7.84
N VAL A 231 4.14 -13.60 7.39
CA VAL A 231 2.92 -12.99 7.97
C VAL A 231 1.71 -13.93 7.97
N VAL A 232 1.62 -14.87 7.02
CA VAL A 232 0.48 -15.80 6.93
C VAL A 232 0.53 -16.82 8.07
N ALA A 233 1.71 -17.38 8.35
CA ALA A 233 1.89 -18.33 9.45
C ALA A 233 1.82 -17.65 10.81
N GLU A 234 2.37 -16.44 10.92
CA GLU A 234 2.55 -15.71 12.18
C GLU A 234 1.25 -15.01 12.64
N GLN A 235 0.36 -14.67 11.71
CA GLN A 235 -0.92 -14.01 12.01
C GLN A 235 -2.08 -14.71 11.27
N PRO A 236 -2.45 -15.95 11.64
CA PRO A 236 -3.43 -16.74 10.90
C PRO A 236 -4.90 -16.38 11.20
N ALA A 237 -5.16 -15.74 12.34
CA ALA A 237 -6.52 -15.48 12.83
C ALA A 237 -7.28 -14.41 12.04
N SER A 238 -8.60 -14.49 11.98
CA SER A 238 -9.47 -13.45 11.47
C SER A 238 -9.23 -12.11 12.19
N VAL A 239 -9.35 -11.01 11.45
CA VAL A 239 -9.36 -9.65 12.04
C VAL A 239 -10.75 -9.22 12.54
N LEU A 240 -11.78 -10.04 12.32
CA LEU A 240 -13.15 -9.82 12.80
C LEU A 240 -13.44 -10.68 14.03
N SER A 241 -13.34 -12.01 13.90
CA SER A 241 -13.71 -12.96 14.95
C SER A 241 -12.54 -13.39 15.84
N GLY A 242 -11.30 -13.25 15.35
CA GLY A 242 -10.12 -13.83 16.00
C GLY A 242 -9.97 -15.35 15.78
N CYS A 243 -10.90 -16.01 15.08
CA CYS A 243 -10.78 -17.43 14.75
C CYS A 243 -9.80 -17.67 13.61
N THR A 244 -9.02 -18.75 13.67
CA THR A 244 -8.27 -19.23 12.51
C THR A 244 -9.17 -20.03 11.56
N LEU A 245 -8.75 -20.16 10.31
CA LEU A 245 -9.45 -20.98 9.32
C LEU A 245 -9.61 -22.42 9.80
N GLU A 246 -8.58 -22.98 10.43
CA GLU A 246 -8.59 -24.34 10.98
C GLU A 246 -9.61 -24.49 12.12
N GLN A 247 -9.77 -23.48 12.98
CA GLN A 247 -10.78 -23.49 14.03
C GLN A 247 -12.20 -23.47 13.45
N VAL A 248 -12.45 -22.64 12.44
CA VAL A 248 -13.76 -22.59 11.76
C VAL A 248 -14.05 -23.92 11.05
N LEU A 249 -13.05 -24.54 10.40
CA LEU A 249 -13.18 -25.88 9.81
C LEU A 249 -13.48 -26.96 10.87
N ALA A 250 -12.95 -26.79 12.09
CA ALA A 250 -13.22 -27.67 13.23
C ALA A 250 -14.58 -27.38 13.91
N GLY A 251 -15.36 -26.42 13.41
CA GLY A 251 -16.71 -26.11 13.90
C GLY A 251 -16.81 -24.95 14.87
N ALA A 252 -15.77 -24.12 15.03
CA ALA A 252 -15.90 -22.86 15.74
C ALA A 252 -16.85 -21.91 14.99
N ASP A 253 -17.72 -21.22 15.73
CA ASP A 253 -18.60 -20.19 15.18
C ASP A 253 -17.87 -18.84 15.17
N PRO A 254 -17.62 -18.22 13.99
CA PRO A 254 -16.95 -16.94 13.89
C PRO A 254 -17.90 -15.73 13.99
N ASN A 255 -19.20 -15.91 14.25
CA ASN A 255 -20.20 -14.83 14.30
C ASN A 255 -20.70 -14.52 15.72
#